data_AF-A0A523FHS0-F1
#
_entry.id   AF-A0A523FHS0-F1
#
_cell.length_a   1.000
_cell.length_b   1.000
_cell.length_c   1.000
_cell.angle_alpha   90.00
_cell.angle_beta   90.00
_cell.angle_gamma   90.00
#
_symmetry.space_group_name_H-M   'P 1'
#
loop_
_entity.id
_entity.type
_entity.pdbx_description
1 polymer ?
#
loop_
_entity_poly.entity_id
_entity_poly.type
_entity_poly.pdbx_seq_one_letter_code
_entity_poly.pdbx_strand_id
1 'polypeptide(L)' 'HLIDLETGDVVEFNSEKIEVLQREVAKSLGYDLVDHRLELFGVSLKGRRKRGRQT' A
#
# COMPACT_ATOMS: atom_id res chain seq x y z
N HIS A 1 0.36 6.11 0.38
CA HIS A 1 1.52 6.10 -0.56
C HIS A 1 1.93 4.68 -0.88
N LEU A 2 2.31 4.39 -2.12
CA LEU A 2 3.06 3.18 -2.48
C LEU A 2 4.49 3.60 -2.84
N ILE A 3 5.47 3.01 -2.17
CA ILE A 3 6.90 3.26 -2.40
C ILE A 3 7.48 2.07 -3.15
N ASP A 4 8.06 2.31 -4.32
CA ASP A 4 8.86 1.30 -5.02
C ASP A 4 10.23 1.19 -4.34
N LEU A 5 10.54 0.02 -3.80
CA LEU A 5 11.79 -0.24 -3.08
C LEU A 5 13.02 -0.27 -4.00
N GLU A 6 12.84 -0.42 -5.31
CA GLU A 6 13.97 -0.48 -6.26
C GLU A 6 14.36 0.91 -6.78
N THR A 7 13.38 1.78 -7.01
CA THR A 7 13.61 3.11 -7.60
C THR A 7 13.48 4.24 -6.58
N GLY A 8 12.79 4.00 -5.46
CA GLY A 8 12.40 5.05 -4.51
C GLY A 8 11.21 5.88 -4.97
N ASP A 9 10.58 5.54 -6.11
CA ASP A 9 9.43 6.27 -6.63
C ASP A 9 8.24 6.17 -5.68
N VAL A 10 7.55 7.28 -5.49
CA VAL A 10 6.35 7.36 -4.64
C VAL A 10 5.12 7.54 -5.53
N VAL A 11 4.15 6.65 -5.36
CA VAL A 11 2.86 6.70 -6.03
C VAL A 11 1.78 7.08 -5.02
N GLU A 12 1.12 8.19 -5.28
CA GLU A 12 -0.08 8.61 -4.55
C GLU A 12 -1.27 7.75 -4.97
N PHE A 13 -2.04 7.27 -4.00
CA PHE A 13 -3.27 6.53 -4.28
C PHE A 13 -4.33 6.80 -3.22
N ASN A 14 -5.58 6.66 -3.63
CA ASN A 14 -6.75 6.62 -2.75
C ASN A 14 -7.53 5.32 -3.04
N SER A 15 -8.14 4.73 -2.01
CA SER A 15 -9.01 3.57 -2.17
C SER A 15 -10.15 3.60 -1.16
N GLU A 16 -11.37 3.84 -1.63
CA GLU A 16 -12.58 3.82 -0.80
C GLU A 16 -12.73 2.50 -0.04
N LYS A 17 -12.38 1.37 -0.67
CA LYS A 17 -12.45 0.06 -0.02
C LYS A 17 -11.53 -0.06 1.19
N ILE A 18 -10.31 0.50 1.11
CA ILE A 18 -9.36 0.46 2.23
C ILE A 18 -9.86 1.37 3.36
N GLU A 19 -10.39 2.54 3.01
CA GLU A 19 -10.97 3.52 3.95
C GLU A 19 -12.16 2.94 4.73
N VAL A 20 -13.03 2.16 4.07
CA VAL A 20 -14.13 1.44 4.73
C VAL A 20 -13.58 0.39 5.71
N LEU A 21 -12.65 -0.45 5.24
CA LEU A 21 -12.09 -1.53 6.05
C LEU A 21 -11.36 -1.02 7.30
N GLN A 22 -10.60 0.07 7.19
CA GLN A 22 -9.91 0.69 8.33
C GLN A 22 -10.90 1.16 9.41
N ARG A 23 -12.02 1.78 9.01
CA ARG A 23 -13.08 2.20 9.94
C ARG A 23 -13.77 1.00 10.59
N GLU A 24 -14.02 -0.06 9.84
CA GLU A 24 -14.63 -1.29 10.37
C GLU A 24 -13.73 -1.95 11.42
N VAL A 25 -12.43 -2.07 11.14
CA VAL A 25 -11.45 -2.61 12.08
C VAL A 25 -11.41 -1.77 13.35
N ALA A 26 -11.31 -0.44 13.25
CA ALA A 26 -11.33 0.45 14.42
C ALA A 26 -12.60 0.25 15.28
N LYS A 27 -13.78 0.24 14.63
CA LYS A 27 -15.06 0.01 15.32
C LYS A 27 -15.12 -1.34 16.02
N SER A 28 -14.65 -2.40 15.36
CA SER A 28 -14.65 -3.75 15.94
C SER A 28 -13.78 -3.87 17.20
N LEU A 29 -12.78 -3.00 17.33
CA LEU A 29 -11.89 -2.93 18.48
C LEU A 29 -12.36 -1.91 19.53
N GLY A 30 -13.51 -1.27 19.32
CA GLY A 30 -14.09 -0.29 20.25
C GLY A 30 -13.50 1.13 20.13
N TYR A 31 -12.92 1.48 18.98
CA TYR A 31 -12.35 2.79 18.70
C TYR A 31 -13.10 3.51 17.58
N ASP A 32 -13.09 4.85 17.62
CA ASP A 32 -13.43 5.69 16.47
C ASP A 32 -12.15 6.06 15.72
N LEU A 33 -12.16 5.95 14.39
CA LEU A 33 -10.99 6.20 13.57
C LEU A 33 -10.87 7.70 13.29
N VAL A 34 -9.91 8.35 13.96
CA VAL A 34 -9.70 9.81 13.84
C VAL A 34 -8.70 10.15 12.74
N ASP A 35 -7.64 9.35 12.59
CA ASP A 35 -6.59 9.55 11.59
C ASP A 35 -5.88 8.23 11.27
N HIS A 36 -5.24 8.14 10.10
CA HIS A 36 -4.43 7.00 9.69
C HIS A 36 -3.35 7.41 8.69
N ARG A 37 -2.19 6.75 8.79
CA ARG A 37 -1.12 6.82 7.77
C ARG A 37 -1.00 5.47 7.09
N LEU A 38 -1.27 5.43 5.78
CA LEU A 38 -1.13 4.23 4.98
C LEU A 38 0.03 4.33 4.00
N GLU A 39 1.00 3.44 4.18
CA GLU A 39 2.13 3.25 3.28
C GLU A 39 2.22 1.78 2.85
N LEU A 40 2.35 1.58 1.55
CA LEU A 40 2.60 0.29 0.93
C LEU A 40 4.02 0.29 0.38
N PHE A 41 4.70 -0.84 0.49
CA PHE A 41 6.04 -1.03 -0.06
C PHE A 41 5.97 -2.12 -1.10
N GLY A 42 6.44 -1.82 -2.31
CA GLY A 42 6.34 -2.72 -3.45
C GLY A 42 7.60 -2.75 -4.28
N VAL A 43 7.64 -3.68 -5.23
CA VAL A 43 8.63 -3.68 -6.32
C VAL A 43 7.88 -3.72 -7.63
N SER A 44 8.33 -2.96 -8.63
CA SER A 44 7.71 -2.96 -9.94
C SER A 44 7.64 -4.35 -10.56
N LEU A 45 6.44 -4.76 -11.01
CA LEU A 45 6.26 -6.00 -11.76
C LEU A 45 7.07 -6.02 -13.07
N LYS A 46 7.36 -4.84 -13.64
CA LYS A 46 8.21 -4.70 -14.84
C LYS A 46 9.67 -5.00 -14.52
N GLY A 47 10.18 -4.53 -13.37
CA GLY A 47 11.53 -4.82 -12.87
C GLY A 47 11.69 -6.29 -12.46
N ARG A 48 10.67 -6.85 -11.80
CA ARG A 48 10.61 -8.27 -11.43
C ARG A 48 10.74 -9.20 -12.63
N ARG A 49 10.15 -8.84 -13.79
CA ARG A 49 10.26 -9.60 -15.05
C ARG A 49 11.65 -9.58 -15.67
N LYS A 50 12.48 -8.56 -15.40
CA LYS A 50 13.86 -8.51 -15.90
C LYS A 50 14.82 -9.37 -15.08
N ARG A 51 14.61 -9.47 -13.76
CA ARG A 51 15.44 -10.31 -12.87
C ARG A 51 15.21 -11.81 -13.06
N GLY A 52 13.98 -12.23 -13.39
CA GLY A 52 13.64 -13.65 -13.61
C GLY A 52 14.02 -14.22 -14.99
N ARG A 53 14.67 -13.45 -15.87
CA ARG A 53 14.99 -13.86 -17.26
C ARG A 53 16.49 -14.02 -17.50
N GLN A 54 17.26 -14.20 -16.43
CA GLN A 54 18.69 -14.48 -16.46
C GLN A 54 18.86 -15.99 -16.19
N THR A 55 18.50 -16.81 -17.18
CA THR A 55 18.83 -18.25 -17.30
C THR A 55 19.25 -18.49 -18.74
#